data_AF-A0A4Z0NKV9-F1
#
_entry.id   AF-A0A4Z0NKV9-F1
#
_cell.length_a   1.000
_cell.length_b   1.000
_cell.length_c   1.000
_cell.angle_alpha   90.00
_cell.angle_beta   90.00
_cell.angle_gamma   90.00
#
_symmetry.space_group_name_H-M   'P 1'
#
loop_
_entity.id
_entity.type
_entity.pdbx_description
1 polymer ?
#
loop_
_entity_poly.entity_id
_entity_poly.type
_entity_poly.pdbx_seq_one_letter_code
_entity_poly.pdbx_strand_id
1 'polypeptide(L)'
;QALVPLAKDIIARYDINPQNVVAHADIAPQRKDDPGPRFPWRELAAQGIGAWPDAQRVAFYLAGRAPYTPVDTATVLALLSRYGYEVKADMTTREQQRVIMAFQMHFRPAQWNGIADAETQAIAEALLEKYGQD
;
A
#
# COMPACT_ATOMS: atom_id res chain seq x y z
N GLN A 1 3.33 -8.63 -21.78
CA GLN A 1 2.86 -7.24 -21.99
C GLN A 1 1.34 -7.15 -22.27
N ALA A 2 0.52 -8.16 -21.94
CA ALA A 2 -0.92 -8.14 -22.24
C ALA A 2 -1.78 -7.38 -21.20
N LEU A 3 -1.30 -7.26 -19.96
CA LEU A 3 -2.07 -6.66 -18.86
C LEU A 3 -2.30 -5.15 -19.05
N VAL A 4 -1.29 -4.42 -19.49
CA VAL A 4 -1.32 -2.94 -19.59
C VAL A 4 -2.47 -2.43 -20.46
N PRO A 5 -2.63 -2.85 -21.73
CA PRO A 5 -3.73 -2.34 -22.56
C PRO A 5 -5.11 -2.70 -21.98
N LEU A 6 -5.28 -3.93 -21.51
CA LEU A 6 -6.54 -4.36 -20.89
C LEU A 6 -6.89 -3.54 -19.64
N ALA A 7 -5.90 -3.32 -18.76
CA ALA A 7 -6.11 -2.54 -17.55
C ALA A 7 -6.47 -1.08 -17.87
N LYS A 8 -5.79 -0.46 -18.84
CA LYS A 8 -6.11 0.91 -19.28
C LYS A 8 -7.51 1.02 -19.84
N ASP A 9 -7.94 0.05 -20.65
CA ASP A 9 -9.29 0.03 -21.22
C ASP A 9 -10.36 -0.05 -20.13
N ILE A 10 -10.14 -0.88 -19.11
CA ILE A 10 -11.07 -1.02 -17.97
C ILE A 10 -11.09 0.25 -17.12
N ILE A 11 -9.92 0.81 -16.79
CA ILE A 11 -9.80 2.03 -16.00
C ILE A 11 -10.53 3.19 -16.68
N ALA A 12 -10.27 3.42 -17.98
CA ALA A 12 -10.90 4.50 -18.73
C ALA A 12 -12.42 4.32 -18.89
N ARG A 13 -12.89 3.08 -19.03
CA ARG A 13 -14.32 2.79 -19.21
C ARG A 13 -15.15 3.08 -17.96
N TYR A 14 -14.59 2.85 -16.78
CA TYR A 14 -15.32 2.96 -15.52
C TYR A 14 -14.83 4.10 -14.62
N ASP A 15 -13.94 4.96 -15.13
CA ASP A 15 -13.34 6.07 -14.38
C ASP A 15 -12.74 5.60 -13.03
N ILE A 16 -11.97 4.52 -13.08
CA ILE A 16 -11.42 3.89 -11.88
C ILE A 16 -10.27 4.74 -11.34
N ASN A 17 -10.45 5.29 -10.14
CA ASN A 17 -9.40 6.01 -9.44
C ASN A 17 -8.15 5.12 -9.21
N PRO A 18 -6.92 5.68 -9.24
CA PRO A 18 -5.69 4.91 -9.07
C PRO A 18 -5.65 4.07 -7.79
N GLN A 19 -6.14 4.58 -6.66
CA GLN A 19 -6.17 3.83 -5.39
C GLN A 19 -7.11 2.61 -5.40
N ASN A 20 -8.00 2.53 -6.39
CA ASN A 20 -8.95 1.42 -6.56
C ASN A 20 -8.44 0.30 -7.48
N VAL A 21 -7.19 0.39 -7.95
CA VAL A 21 -6.49 -0.73 -8.61
C VAL A 21 -5.64 -1.44 -7.56
N VAL A 22 -6.15 -2.54 -7.03
CA VAL A 22 -5.65 -3.15 -5.78
C VAL A 22 -5.24 -4.61 -5.96
N ALA A 23 -4.42 -5.09 -5.04
CA ALA A 23 -4.18 -6.51 -4.84
C ALA A 23 -5.41 -7.19 -4.22
N HIS A 24 -5.53 -8.49 -4.41
CA HIS A 24 -6.49 -9.28 -3.63
C HIS A 24 -6.11 -9.29 -2.14
N ALA A 25 -4.80 -9.25 -1.85
CA ALA A 25 -4.27 -9.09 -0.49
C ALA A 25 -4.70 -7.76 0.16
N ASP A 26 -4.96 -6.70 -0.60
CA ASP A 26 -5.37 -5.42 0.00
C ASP A 26 -6.82 -5.47 0.51
N ILE A 27 -7.69 -6.15 -0.24
CA ILE A 27 -9.11 -6.32 0.11
C ILE A 27 -9.28 -7.44 1.15
N ALA A 28 -8.42 -8.47 1.12
CA ALA A 28 -8.54 -9.65 1.98
C ALA A 28 -7.21 -10.02 2.67
N PRO A 29 -6.62 -9.11 3.48
CA PRO A 29 -5.26 -9.26 4.02
C PRO A 29 -5.11 -10.48 4.93
N GLN A 30 -6.20 -10.97 5.53
CA GLN A 30 -6.16 -12.17 6.38
C GLN A 30 -6.15 -13.49 5.60
N ARG A 31 -6.51 -13.46 4.30
CA ARG A 31 -6.79 -14.68 3.52
C ARG A 31 -5.94 -14.82 2.25
N LYS A 32 -5.36 -13.72 1.75
CA LYS A 32 -4.78 -13.63 0.42
C LYS A 32 -3.44 -12.93 0.43
N ASP A 33 -2.57 -13.38 -0.46
CA ASP A 33 -1.24 -12.81 -0.70
C ASP A 33 -1.06 -12.38 -2.16
N ASP A 34 -1.98 -12.75 -3.06
CA ASP A 34 -1.92 -12.46 -4.49
C ASP A 34 -2.20 -10.97 -4.80
N PRO A 35 -1.47 -10.37 -5.77
CA PRO A 35 -0.50 -10.99 -6.69
C PRO A 35 0.93 -11.10 -6.13
N GLY A 36 1.17 -10.71 -4.88
CA GLY A 36 2.44 -10.85 -4.17
C GLY A 36 3.49 -9.78 -4.50
N PRO A 37 4.63 -9.78 -3.78
CA PRO A 37 5.64 -8.71 -3.83
C PRO A 37 6.44 -8.64 -5.13
N ARG A 38 6.31 -9.65 -6.00
CA ARG A 38 6.95 -9.67 -7.32
C ARG A 38 6.10 -9.05 -8.42
N PHE A 39 4.85 -8.66 -8.11
CA PHE A 39 4.00 -7.98 -9.05
C PHE A 39 4.51 -6.54 -9.28
N PRO A 40 4.63 -6.07 -10.53
CA PRO A 40 5.35 -4.84 -10.86
C PRO A 40 4.47 -3.58 -10.69
N TRP A 41 3.99 -3.33 -9.46
CA TRP A 41 3.07 -2.22 -9.14
C TRP A 41 3.64 -0.86 -9.52
N ARG A 42 4.93 -0.62 -9.24
CA ARG A 42 5.60 0.64 -9.59
C ARG A 42 5.66 0.87 -11.09
N GLU A 43 5.96 -0.17 -11.87
CA GLU A 43 6.04 -0.09 -13.32
C GLU A 43 4.66 0.11 -13.96
N LEU A 44 3.60 -0.44 -13.34
CA LEU A 44 2.22 -0.19 -13.76
C LEU A 44 1.79 1.24 -13.45
N ALA A 45 2.08 1.75 -12.25
CA ALA A 45 1.76 3.13 -11.88
C ALA A 45 2.49 4.16 -12.76
N ALA A 46 3.75 3.89 -13.14
CA ALA A 46 4.48 4.71 -14.11
C ALA A 46 3.81 4.76 -15.50
N GLN A 47 2.93 3.80 -15.81
CA GLN A 47 2.13 3.77 -17.03
C GLN A 47 0.71 4.31 -16.82
N GLY A 48 0.38 4.84 -15.64
CA GLY A 48 -0.95 5.34 -15.27
C GLY A 48 -1.91 4.26 -14.78
N ILE A 49 -1.42 3.11 -14.31
CA ILE A 49 -2.24 2.02 -13.78
C ILE A 49 -1.97 1.87 -12.28
N GLY A 50 -2.92 2.30 -11.47
CA GLY A 50 -2.86 2.16 -10.02
C GLY A 50 -2.08 3.24 -9.30
N ALA A 51 -2.17 3.24 -7.97
CA ALA A 51 -1.55 4.21 -7.09
C ALA A 51 -0.07 3.91 -6.84
N TRP A 52 0.72 4.98 -6.71
CA TRP A 52 2.10 4.92 -6.18
C TRP A 52 2.47 6.25 -5.52
N PRO A 53 3.21 6.24 -4.40
CA PRO A 53 3.61 7.47 -3.71
C PRO A 53 4.71 8.21 -4.48
N ASP A 54 4.76 9.53 -4.31
CA ASP A 54 5.85 10.34 -4.85
C ASP A 54 7.08 10.22 -3.95
N ALA A 55 8.23 9.86 -4.52
CA ALA A 55 9.45 9.58 -3.76
C ALA A 55 9.91 10.76 -2.88
N GLN A 56 9.70 12.00 -3.35
CA GLN A 56 10.03 13.21 -2.58
C GLN A 56 9.12 13.37 -1.35
N ARG A 57 7.84 12.99 -1.46
CA ARG A 57 6.90 13.03 -0.33
C ARG A 57 7.20 11.93 0.69
N VAL A 58 7.57 10.72 0.23
CA VAL A 58 8.07 9.67 1.14
C VAL A 58 9.33 10.14 1.89
N ALA A 59 10.29 10.75 1.21
CA ALA A 59 11.49 11.30 1.84
C ALA A 59 11.17 12.41 2.87
N PHE A 60 10.18 13.25 2.57
CA PHE A 60 9.69 14.27 3.50
C PHE A 60 9.12 13.63 4.78
N TYR A 61 8.24 12.63 4.65
CA TYR A 61 7.62 11.95 5.79
C TYR A 61 8.58 11.05 6.58
N LEU A 62 9.63 10.52 5.94
CA LEU A 62 10.72 9.85 6.66
C LEU A 62 11.39 10.80 7.67
N ALA A 63 11.44 12.10 7.39
CA ALA A 63 11.94 13.14 8.30
C ALA A 63 13.33 12.82 8.88
N GLY A 64 14.21 12.23 8.05
CA GLY A 64 15.58 11.85 8.44
C GLY A 64 15.70 10.56 9.26
N ARG A 65 14.59 9.88 9.58
CA ARG A 65 14.62 8.55 10.21
C ARG A 65 15.19 7.51 9.26
N ALA A 66 15.88 6.51 9.80
CA ALA A 66 16.30 5.37 9.00
C ALA A 66 15.05 4.56 8.56
N PRO A 67 15.04 3.96 7.35
CA PRO A 67 13.85 3.27 6.83
C PRO A 67 13.26 2.21 7.77
N TYR A 68 14.14 1.45 8.44
CA TYR A 68 13.78 0.35 9.34
C TYR A 68 13.61 0.78 10.80
N THR A 69 13.62 2.08 11.10
CA THR A 69 13.36 2.56 12.47
C THR A 69 11.97 2.08 12.90
N PRO A 70 11.85 1.34 14.01
CA PRO A 70 10.55 0.89 14.51
C PRO A 70 9.63 2.08 14.80
N VAL A 71 8.35 1.93 14.47
CA VAL A 71 7.31 2.91 14.80
C VAL A 71 6.17 2.21 15.53
N ASP A 72 5.26 3.00 16.10
CA ASP A 72 4.08 2.46 16.74
C ASP A 72 3.15 1.78 15.72
N THR A 73 2.83 0.51 15.96
CA THR A 73 1.97 -0.31 15.10
C THR A 73 0.57 0.29 14.97
N ALA A 74 0.01 0.84 16.06
CA ALA A 74 -1.34 1.41 16.03
C ALA A 74 -1.41 2.65 15.12
N THR A 75 -0.35 3.47 15.13
CA THR A 75 -0.21 4.62 14.21
C THR A 75 -0.22 4.18 12.75
N VAL A 76 0.53 3.15 12.38
CA VAL A 76 0.54 2.63 11.00
C VAL A 76 -0.82 2.05 10.63
N LEU A 77 -1.45 1.24 11.49
CA LEU A 77 -2.76 0.66 11.21
C LEU A 77 -3.85 1.72 11.02
N ALA A 78 -3.78 2.84 11.76
CA ALA A 78 -4.72 3.95 11.55
C ALA A 78 -4.55 4.59 10.17
N LEU A 79 -3.32 4.74 9.67
CA LEU A 79 -3.06 5.22 8.32
C LEU A 79 -3.57 4.22 7.26
N LEU A 80 -3.28 2.93 7.44
CA LEU A 80 -3.73 1.89 6.51
C LEU A 80 -5.25 1.77 6.48
N SER A 81 -5.92 1.91 7.63
CA SER A 81 -7.37 1.94 7.71
C SER A 81 -7.97 3.11 6.93
N ARG A 82 -7.40 4.31 7.07
CA ARG A 82 -7.83 5.49 6.31
C ARG A 82 -7.58 5.34 4.81
N TYR A 83 -6.51 4.64 4.42
CA TYR A 83 -6.20 4.41 3.01
C TYR A 83 -7.11 3.35 2.37
N GLY A 84 -7.70 2.45 3.17
CA GLY A 84 -8.73 1.51 2.69
C GLY A 84 -8.59 0.06 3.17
N TYR A 85 -7.57 -0.27 3.98
CA TYR A 85 -7.43 -1.63 4.52
C TYR A 85 -8.43 -1.89 5.65
N GLU A 86 -8.97 -3.11 5.71
CA GLU A 86 -9.80 -3.52 6.84
C GLU A 86 -8.94 -3.64 8.11
N VAL A 87 -9.22 -2.80 9.11
CA VAL A 87 -8.60 -2.82 10.45
C VAL A 87 -9.71 -2.85 11.50
N LYS A 88 -9.64 -3.80 12.43
CA LYS A 88 -10.63 -3.99 13.51
C LYS A 88 -9.98 -3.74 14.86
N ALA A 89 -10.77 -3.24 15.82
CA ALA A 89 -10.27 -2.86 17.14
C ALA A 89 -9.71 -4.04 17.96
N ASP A 90 -10.22 -5.25 17.71
CA ASP A 90 -9.91 -6.49 18.44
C ASP A 90 -8.91 -7.40 17.71
N MET A 91 -8.20 -6.89 16.71
CA MET A 91 -7.20 -7.66 15.97
C MET A 91 -6.08 -8.17 16.88
N THR A 92 -5.82 -9.48 16.78
CA THR A 92 -4.61 -10.10 17.32
C THR A 92 -3.36 -9.51 16.67
N THR A 93 -2.20 -9.65 17.33
CA THR A 93 -0.91 -9.22 16.76
C THR A 93 -0.65 -9.82 15.38
N ARG A 94 -1.06 -11.08 15.15
CA ARG A 94 -0.91 -11.74 13.85
C ARG A 94 -1.78 -11.10 12.77
N GLU A 95 -3.01 -10.73 13.09
CA GLU A 95 -3.91 -10.08 12.14
C GLU A 95 -3.41 -8.67 11.78
N GLN A 96 -2.88 -7.93 12.76
CA GLN A 96 -2.24 -6.63 12.52
C GLN A 96 -1.03 -6.76 11.59
N GLN A 97 -0.16 -7.74 11.83
CA GLN A 97 0.98 -8.03 10.96
C GLN A 97 0.55 -8.38 9.54
N ARG A 98 -0.53 -9.14 9.36
CA ARG A 98 -1.07 -9.49 8.03
C ARG A 98 -1.52 -8.25 7.24
N VAL A 99 -2.13 -7.25 7.89
CA VAL A 99 -2.52 -6.00 7.23
C VAL A 99 -1.29 -5.21 6.78
N ILE A 100 -0.31 -5.03 7.67
CA ILE A 100 0.93 -4.30 7.33
C ILE A 100 1.70 -5.03 6.22
N MET A 101 1.74 -6.36 6.27
CA MET A 101 2.39 -7.18 5.27
C MET A 101 1.73 -7.06 3.89
N ALA A 102 0.40 -7.03 3.82
CA ALA A 102 -0.32 -6.81 2.56
C ALA A 102 0.06 -5.47 1.92
N PHE A 103 0.05 -4.40 2.72
CA PHE A 103 0.50 -3.08 2.28
C PHE A 103 1.95 -3.08 1.80
N GLN A 104 2.86 -3.71 2.56
CA GLN A 104 4.26 -3.81 2.18
C GLN A 104 4.46 -4.62 0.89
N MET A 105 3.73 -5.71 0.66
CA MET A 105 3.81 -6.44 -0.61
C MET A 105 3.45 -5.57 -1.81
N HIS A 106 2.49 -4.66 -1.65
CA HIS A 106 2.07 -3.76 -2.71
C HIS A 106 3.07 -2.60 -2.89
N PHE A 107 3.33 -1.83 -1.83
CA PHE A 107 4.01 -0.53 -1.93
C PHE A 107 5.47 -0.52 -1.48
N ARG A 108 5.93 -1.56 -0.77
CA ARG A 108 7.30 -1.68 -0.25
C ARG A 108 7.86 -3.11 -0.37
N PRO A 109 7.88 -3.72 -1.57
CA PRO A 109 8.15 -5.14 -1.74
C PRO A 109 9.57 -5.58 -1.35
N ALA A 110 10.50 -4.64 -1.15
CA ALA A 110 11.85 -4.91 -0.64
C ALA A 110 11.83 -5.53 0.77
N GLN A 111 10.81 -5.22 1.60
CA GLN A 111 10.60 -5.85 2.90
C GLN A 111 9.12 -5.86 3.28
N TRP A 112 8.58 -7.06 3.47
CA TRP A 112 7.17 -7.33 3.72
C TRP A 112 6.98 -8.29 4.91
N ASN A 113 7.67 -8.01 6.02
CA ASN A 113 7.64 -8.84 7.23
C ASN A 113 6.46 -8.52 8.16
N GLY A 114 5.61 -7.55 7.81
CA GLY A 114 4.47 -7.12 8.63
C GLY A 114 4.85 -6.31 9.85
N ILE A 115 6.11 -5.86 9.98
CA ILE A 115 6.59 -5.03 11.07
C ILE A 115 6.42 -3.56 10.68
N ALA A 116 5.86 -2.76 11.61
CA ALA A 116 5.72 -1.33 11.45
C ALA A 116 7.08 -0.63 11.53
N ASP A 117 7.49 0.04 10.45
CA ASP A 117 8.69 0.86 10.39
C ASP A 117 8.44 2.22 9.72
N ALA A 118 9.44 3.11 9.84
CA ALA A 118 9.35 4.49 9.41
C ALA A 118 9.08 4.64 7.90
N GLU A 119 9.64 3.77 7.05
CA GLU A 119 9.38 3.81 5.62
C GLU A 119 7.96 3.34 5.29
N THR A 120 7.47 2.29 5.95
CA THR A 120 6.08 1.85 5.81
C THR A 120 5.10 2.96 6.21
N GLN A 121 5.36 3.66 7.31
CA GLN A 121 4.58 4.83 7.74
C GLN A 121 4.64 5.95 6.68
N ALA A 122 5.83 6.32 6.22
CA ALA A 122 6.02 7.44 5.29
C ALA A 122 5.38 7.20 3.92
N ILE A 123 5.38 5.95 3.44
CA ILE A 123 4.67 5.54 2.23
C ILE A 123 3.16 5.72 2.42
N ALA A 124 2.60 5.27 3.54
CA ALA A 124 1.16 5.41 3.83
C ALA A 124 0.75 6.88 3.94
N GLU A 125 1.56 7.73 4.58
CA GLU A 125 1.33 9.18 4.67
C GLU A 125 1.36 9.85 3.29
N ALA A 126 2.36 9.52 2.46
CA ALA A 126 2.48 10.06 1.10
C ALA A 126 1.33 9.60 0.17
N LEU A 127 0.84 8.37 0.34
CA LEU A 127 -0.31 7.87 -0.40
C LEU A 127 -1.61 8.59 -0.01
N LEU A 128 -1.86 8.74 1.29
CA LEU A 128 -3.02 9.47 1.81
C LEU A 128 -3.01 10.94 1.38
N GLU A 129 -1.84 11.60 1.37
CA GLU A 129 -1.72 12.97 0.88
C GLU A 129 -2.11 13.08 -0.61
N LYS A 130 -1.68 12.11 -1.42
CA LYS A 130 -1.85 12.16 -2.87
C LYS A 130 -3.24 11.71 -3.35
N TYR A 131 -3.82 10.70 -2.72
CA TYR A 131 -5.04 10.04 -3.19
C TYR A 131 -6.24 10.21 -2.24
N GLY A 132 -6.03 10.71 -1.02
CA GLY A 132 -7.11 10.87 -0.04
C GLY A 132 -7.57 9.54 0.55
N GLN A 133 -8.85 9.48 0.92
CA GLN A 133 -9.49 8.37 1.63
C GLN A 133 -10.90 8.04 1.08
N ASP A 134 -11.23 8.59 -0.09
CA ASP A 134 -12.53 8.44 -0.76
C ASP A 134 -12.53 7.29 -1.79
#